data_AF-A0AAX1MY55-F1
#
_entry.id   AF-A0AAX1MY55-F1
#
_cell.length_a   1.000
_cell.length_b   1.000
_cell.length_c   1.000
_cell.angle_alpha   90.00
_cell.angle_beta   90.00
_cell.angle_gamma   90.00
#
_symmetry.space_group_name_H-M   'P 1'
#
loop_
_entity.id
_entity.type
_entity.pdbx_description
1 polymer ?
#
loop_
_entity_poly.entity_id
_entity_poly.type
_entity_poly.pdbx_seq_one_letter_code
_entity_poly.pdbx_strand_id
1 'polypeptide(L)'
;MRKRKNYPGEVRVLGTKDYGLILGSLMSYRNQLLRENDPLKEAFIIKKMAEKLQELDYKHASDLTISKLGEKQLNGLYSISSRRKDEVVNIANRYWRMGKKKHEAAKLKIKNSEIKLKRKNSNKAITNEV
;
A
#
# COMPACT_ATOMS: atom_id res chain seq x y z
N MET A 1 2.12 -23.55 9.95
CA MET A 1 0.83 -22.84 9.78
C MET A 1 0.86 -21.97 8.52
N ARG A 2 0.13 -22.34 7.46
CA ARG A 2 -0.17 -21.40 6.35
C ARG A 2 -0.95 -20.23 6.94
N LYS A 3 -0.35 -19.04 7.06
CA LYS A 3 -1.06 -17.82 7.48
C LYS A 3 -2.23 -17.60 6.50
N ARG A 4 -3.42 -17.32 7.05
CA ARG A 4 -4.69 -17.16 6.31
C ARG A 4 -4.57 -16.09 5.21
N LYS A 5 -5.45 -16.18 4.21
CA LYS A 5 -5.63 -15.18 3.15
C LYS A 5 -5.82 -13.81 3.80
N ASN A 6 -4.89 -12.89 3.56
CA ASN A 6 -4.98 -11.53 4.08
C ASN A 6 -6.28 -10.85 3.61
N TYR A 7 -7.15 -10.46 4.53
CA TYR A 7 -8.44 -9.82 4.23
C TYR A 7 -8.26 -8.37 3.75
N PRO A 8 -9.20 -7.81 2.98
CA PRO A 8 -9.18 -6.38 2.62
C PRO A 8 -9.06 -5.51 3.88
N GLY A 9 -8.21 -4.47 3.85
CA GLY A 9 -7.97 -3.59 5.00
C GLY A 9 -6.91 -4.07 6.00
N GLU A 10 -6.44 -5.33 5.91
CA GLU A 10 -5.34 -5.81 6.76
C GLU A 10 -3.99 -5.23 6.31
N VAL A 11 -3.18 -4.85 7.31
CA VAL A 11 -1.82 -4.35 7.10
C VAL A 11 -0.96 -5.43 6.46
N ARG A 12 -0.33 -5.09 5.34
CA ARG A 12 0.50 -6.00 4.57
C ARG A 12 1.94 -5.98 5.05
N VAL A 13 2.55 -7.14 5.03
CA VAL A 13 3.92 -7.32 5.49
C VAL A 13 4.91 -6.82 4.44
N LEU A 14 5.81 -5.93 4.84
CA LEU A 14 6.88 -5.41 3.99
C LEU A 14 7.71 -6.55 3.36
N GLY A 15 8.15 -6.32 2.12
CA GLY A 15 8.95 -7.28 1.36
C GLY A 15 8.17 -8.46 0.74
N THR A 16 6.88 -8.62 1.05
CA THR A 16 6.04 -9.68 0.47
C THR A 16 5.41 -9.26 -0.87
N LYS A 17 5.04 -10.24 -1.70
CA LYS A 17 4.33 -10.00 -2.97
C LYS A 17 3.05 -9.17 -2.76
N ASP A 18 2.28 -9.48 -1.73
CA ASP A 18 1.03 -8.79 -1.40
C ASP A 18 1.24 -7.30 -1.18
N TYR A 19 2.28 -6.91 -0.42
CA TYR A 19 2.62 -5.50 -0.23
C TYR A 19 2.93 -4.79 -1.55
N GLY A 20 3.66 -5.48 -2.45
CA GLY A 20 3.92 -4.98 -3.80
C GLY A 20 2.65 -4.78 -4.63
N LEU A 21 1.67 -5.70 -4.50
CA LEU A 21 0.37 -5.57 -5.15
C LEU A 21 -0.40 -4.35 -4.64
N ILE A 22 -0.42 -4.11 -3.32
CA ILE A 22 -1.11 -2.95 -2.74
C ILE A 22 -0.48 -1.62 -3.20
N LEU A 23 0.85 -1.54 -3.29
CA LEU A 23 1.52 -0.39 -3.91
C LEU A 23 1.09 -0.16 -5.36
N GLY A 24 0.94 -1.23 -6.14
CA GLY A 24 0.44 -1.16 -7.51
C GLY A 24 -1.00 -0.69 -7.58
N SER A 25 -1.88 -1.23 -6.74
CA SER A 25 -3.30 -0.82 -6.64
C SER A 25 -3.44 0.65 -6.27
N LEU A 26 -2.64 1.17 -5.33
CA LEU A 26 -2.65 2.59 -4.95
C LEU A 26 -2.41 3.50 -6.17
N MET A 27 -1.42 3.16 -7.00
CA MET A 27 -1.12 3.94 -8.21
C MET A 27 -2.19 3.78 -9.30
N SER A 28 -2.79 2.60 -9.41
CA SER A 28 -3.89 2.37 -10.34
C SER A 28 -5.09 3.27 -9.99
N TYR A 29 -5.51 3.31 -8.72
CA TYR A 29 -6.58 4.20 -8.27
C TYR A 29 -6.22 5.68 -8.43
N ARG A 30 -4.98 6.08 -8.12
CA ARG A 30 -4.50 7.44 -8.39
C ARG A 30 -4.66 7.82 -9.87
N ASN A 31 -4.33 6.93 -10.80
CA ASN A 31 -4.46 7.18 -12.24
C ASN A 31 -5.90 7.13 -12.74
N GLN A 32 -6.78 6.37 -12.08
CA GLN A 32 -8.22 6.42 -12.31
C GLN A 32 -8.78 7.77 -11.85
N LEU A 33 -8.41 8.22 -10.65
CA LEU A 33 -8.87 9.50 -10.09
C LEU A 33 -8.55 10.67 -11.03
N LEU A 34 -7.35 10.72 -11.60
CA LEU A 34 -6.96 11.79 -12.53
C LEU A 34 -7.85 11.92 -13.78
N ARG A 35 -8.49 10.84 -14.21
CA ARG A 35 -9.31 10.79 -15.43
C ARG A 35 -10.81 10.80 -15.14
N GLU A 36 -11.17 10.63 -13.88
CA GLU A 36 -12.56 10.58 -13.44
C GLU A 36 -13.12 12.00 -13.26
N ASN A 37 -14.39 12.19 -13.62
CA ASN A 37 -15.12 13.45 -13.43
C ASN A 37 -16.49 13.25 -12.76
N ASP A 38 -16.94 12.00 -12.61
CA ASP A 38 -18.15 11.66 -11.87
C ASP A 38 -17.90 11.74 -10.35
N PRO A 39 -18.56 12.65 -9.61
CA PRO A 39 -18.32 12.85 -8.17
C PRO A 39 -18.52 11.59 -7.31
N LEU A 40 -19.44 10.69 -7.69
CA LEU A 40 -19.66 9.43 -6.96
C LEU A 40 -18.47 8.49 -7.14
N LYS A 41 -17.97 8.38 -8.36
CA LYS A 41 -16.81 7.55 -8.68
C LYS A 41 -15.54 8.14 -8.10
N GLU A 42 -15.36 9.46 -8.14
CA GLU A 42 -14.25 10.13 -7.47
C GLU A 42 -14.24 9.80 -5.97
N ALA A 43 -15.38 9.94 -5.30
CA ALA A 43 -15.50 9.62 -3.88
C ALA A 43 -15.19 8.14 -3.60
N PHE A 44 -15.66 7.23 -4.44
CA PHE A 44 -15.36 5.80 -4.35
C PHE A 44 -13.86 5.53 -4.50
N ILE A 45 -13.21 6.11 -5.52
CA ILE A 45 -11.78 5.95 -5.78
C ILE A 45 -10.96 6.49 -4.60
N ILE A 46 -11.30 7.66 -4.06
CA ILE A 46 -10.61 8.25 -2.91
C ILE A 46 -10.72 7.32 -1.68
N LYS A 47 -11.89 6.74 -1.43
CA LYS A 47 -12.05 5.73 -0.35
C LYS A 47 -11.19 4.51 -0.59
N LYS A 48 -11.10 4.01 -1.82
CA LYS A 48 -10.20 2.91 -2.17
C LYS A 48 -8.73 3.27 -1.99
N MET A 49 -8.32 4.48 -2.32
CA MET A 49 -6.96 4.95 -2.05
C MET A 49 -6.64 4.96 -0.55
N ALA A 50 -7.59 5.44 0.28
CA ALA A 50 -7.44 5.41 1.73
C ALA A 50 -7.31 3.98 2.27
N GLU A 51 -8.16 3.04 1.83
CA GLU A 51 -8.03 1.62 2.17
C GLU A 51 -6.62 1.07 1.85
N LYS A 52 -6.06 1.42 0.67
CA LYS A 52 -4.70 0.98 0.30
C LYS A 52 -3.61 1.63 1.14
N LEU A 53 -3.77 2.89 1.53
CA LEU A 53 -2.84 3.53 2.46
C LEU A 53 -2.86 2.85 3.83
N GLN A 54 -4.04 2.46 4.32
CA GLN A 54 -4.18 1.70 5.56
C GLN A 54 -3.55 0.29 5.46
N GLU A 55 -3.78 -0.43 4.36
CA GLU A 55 -3.13 -1.73 4.09
C GLU A 55 -1.60 -1.62 4.00
N LEU A 56 -1.05 -0.43 3.74
CA LEU A 56 0.39 -0.15 3.74
C LEU A 56 0.91 0.37 5.10
N ASP A 57 0.10 0.30 6.15
CA ASP A 57 0.40 0.81 7.49
C ASP A 57 0.53 2.34 7.58
N TYR A 58 -0.14 3.08 6.70
CA TYR A 58 -0.17 4.54 6.71
C TYR A 58 -1.53 5.06 7.17
N LYS A 59 -1.94 4.70 8.40
CA LYS A 59 -3.25 5.08 8.96
C LYS A 59 -3.52 6.58 8.90
N HIS A 60 -2.56 7.41 9.34
CA HIS A 60 -2.72 8.86 9.28
C HIS A 60 -2.90 9.39 7.84
N ALA A 61 -2.20 8.78 6.86
CA ALA A 61 -2.39 9.15 5.46
C ALA A 61 -3.76 8.72 4.93
N SER A 62 -4.26 7.55 5.34
CA SER A 62 -5.61 7.09 5.05
C SER A 62 -6.65 8.09 5.55
N ASP A 63 -6.58 8.47 6.83
CA ASP A 63 -7.49 9.43 7.46
C ASP A 63 -7.44 10.79 6.75
N LEU A 64 -6.22 11.26 6.43
CA LEU A 64 -6.02 12.50 5.68
C LEU A 64 -6.64 12.41 4.28
N THR A 65 -6.51 11.29 3.57
CA THR A 65 -7.13 11.06 2.26
C THR A 65 -8.66 11.09 2.37
N ILE A 66 -9.25 10.45 3.38
CA ILE A 66 -10.70 10.48 3.61
C ILE A 66 -11.20 11.90 3.88
N SER A 67 -10.45 12.70 4.64
CA SER A 67 -10.84 14.10 4.92
C SER A 67 -10.99 14.96 3.65
N LYS A 68 -10.36 14.55 2.53
CA LYS A 68 -10.44 15.27 1.25
C LYS A 68 -11.72 14.98 0.46
N LEU A 69 -12.57 14.07 0.94
CA LEU A 69 -13.92 13.92 0.41
C LEU A 69 -14.78 15.17 0.68
N GLY A 70 -14.47 15.94 1.73
CA GLY A 70 -15.26 17.10 2.10
C GLY A 70 -16.60 16.75 2.73
N GLU A 71 -17.51 17.72 2.73
CA GLU A 71 -18.85 17.56 3.27
C GLU A 71 -19.73 16.74 2.31
N LYS A 72 -20.52 15.83 2.90
CA LYS A 72 -21.53 15.05 2.20
C LYS A 72 -22.79 15.91 2.06
N GLN A 73 -23.21 16.15 0.83
CA GLN A 73 -24.41 16.90 0.51
C GLN A 73 -25.68 16.05 0.77
N LEU A 74 -26.84 16.71 0.83
CA LEU A 74 -28.14 16.07 1.09
C LEU A 74 -28.51 15.01 0.04
N ASN A 75 -28.06 15.17 -1.20
CA ASN A 75 -28.23 14.21 -2.29
C ASN A 75 -27.25 13.00 -2.21
N GLY A 76 -26.41 12.95 -1.17
CA GLY A 76 -25.42 11.88 -0.98
C GLY A 76 -24.10 12.07 -1.73
N LEU A 77 -23.96 13.14 -2.53
CA LEU A 77 -22.73 13.50 -3.24
C LEU A 77 -21.71 14.13 -2.30
N TYR A 78 -20.44 14.08 -2.70
CA TYR A 78 -19.34 14.75 -2.02
C TYR A 78 -18.91 15.98 -2.82
N SER A 79 -18.63 17.08 -2.14
CA SER A 79 -18.05 18.28 -2.77
C SER A 79 -16.53 18.17 -2.86
N ILE A 80 -16.07 17.43 -3.88
CA ILE A 80 -14.65 17.20 -4.14
C ILE A 80 -14.15 18.28 -5.11
N SER A 81 -13.55 19.33 -4.56
CA SER A 81 -12.88 20.34 -5.40
C SER A 81 -11.64 19.76 -6.11
N SER A 82 -11.27 20.32 -7.26
CA SER A 82 -10.01 20.00 -7.96
C SER A 82 -8.78 20.10 -7.04
N ARG A 83 -8.72 21.11 -6.17
CA ARG A 83 -7.62 21.23 -5.17
C ARG A 83 -7.54 20.02 -4.24
N ARG A 84 -8.66 19.57 -3.69
CA ARG A 84 -8.72 18.38 -2.80
C ARG A 84 -8.30 17.11 -3.55
N LYS A 85 -8.70 16.99 -4.81
CA LYS A 85 -8.28 15.90 -5.70
C LYS A 85 -6.76 15.88 -5.89
N ASP A 86 -6.15 17.02 -6.15
CA ASP A 86 -4.68 17.14 -6.27
C ASP A 86 -3.96 16.80 -4.96
N GLU A 87 -4.51 17.20 -3.82
CA GLU A 87 -3.98 16.82 -2.50
C GLU A 87 -3.99 15.30 -2.31
N VAL A 88 -5.07 14.60 -2.68
CA VAL A 88 -5.13 13.14 -2.63
C VAL A 88 -4.09 12.49 -3.53
N VAL A 89 -3.92 13.01 -4.75
CA VAL A 89 -2.89 12.56 -5.69
C VAL A 89 -1.49 12.70 -5.10
N ASN A 90 -1.21 13.84 -4.46
CA ASN A 90 0.08 14.11 -3.82
C ASN A 90 0.35 13.19 -2.61
N ILE A 91 -0.67 12.92 -1.79
CA ILE A 91 -0.57 11.95 -0.69
C ILE A 91 -0.18 10.58 -1.24
N ALA A 92 -0.90 10.09 -2.26
CA ALA A 92 -0.62 8.79 -2.85
C ALA A 92 0.80 8.68 -3.41
N ASN A 93 1.26 9.69 -4.15
CA ASN A 93 2.62 9.75 -4.68
C ASN A 93 3.69 9.70 -3.58
N ARG A 94 3.52 10.50 -2.51
CA ARG A 94 4.45 10.56 -1.38
C ARG A 94 4.58 9.20 -0.69
N TYR A 95 3.45 8.62 -0.30
CA TYR A 95 3.45 7.38 0.46
C TYR A 95 3.75 6.15 -0.39
N TRP A 96 3.47 6.18 -1.69
CA TRP A 96 3.96 5.17 -2.62
C TRP A 96 5.49 5.15 -2.68
N ARG A 97 6.15 6.32 -2.84
CA ARG A 97 7.63 6.40 -2.86
C ARG A 97 8.25 5.90 -1.56
N MET A 98 7.70 6.34 -0.42
CA MET A 98 8.14 5.87 0.90
C MET A 98 7.94 4.36 1.06
N GLY A 99 6.76 3.86 0.70
CA GLY A 99 6.42 2.44 0.78
C GLY A 99 7.28 1.58 -0.13
N LYS A 100 7.57 2.02 -1.36
CA LYS A 100 8.45 1.34 -2.30
C LYS A 100 9.87 1.25 -1.76
N LYS A 101 10.42 2.33 -1.20
CA LYS A 101 11.74 2.33 -0.56
C LYS A 101 11.82 1.33 0.60
N LYS A 102 10.83 1.33 1.51
CA LYS A 102 10.75 0.37 2.62
C LYS A 102 10.64 -1.07 2.13
N HIS A 103 9.83 -1.30 1.09
CA HIS A 103 9.58 -2.61 0.51
C HIS A 103 10.86 -3.21 -0.10
N GLU A 104 11.58 -2.45 -0.92
CA GLU A 104 12.83 -2.95 -1.53
C GLU A 104 13.92 -3.20 -0.46
N ALA A 105 14.04 -2.32 0.54
CA ALA A 105 14.95 -2.54 1.65
C ALA A 105 14.62 -3.83 2.43
N ALA A 106 13.34 -4.12 2.65
CA ALA A 106 12.90 -5.37 3.28
C ALA A 106 13.22 -6.60 2.43
N LYS A 107 12.98 -6.55 1.11
CA LYS A 107 13.34 -7.63 0.18
C LYS A 107 14.83 -7.96 0.22
N LEU A 108 15.69 -6.94 0.23
CA LEU A 108 17.14 -7.12 0.31
C LEU A 108 17.55 -7.78 1.64
N LYS A 109 16.95 -7.37 2.77
CA LYS A 109 17.19 -7.99 4.08
C LYS A 109 16.77 -9.47 4.10
N ILE A 110 15.61 -9.79 3.54
CA ILE A 110 15.11 -11.17 3.44
C ILE A 110 16.08 -12.02 2.60
N LYS A 111 16.43 -11.56 1.40
CA LYS A 111 17.37 -12.26 0.50
C LYS A 111 18.72 -12.52 1.17
N ASN A 112 19.28 -11.52 1.83
CA ASN A 112 20.58 -11.66 2.53
C ASN A 112 20.49 -12.63 3.71
N SER A 113 19.36 -12.67 4.40
CA SER A 113 19.13 -13.61 5.51
C SER A 113 19.01 -15.04 5.01
N GLU A 114 18.30 -15.27 3.90
CA GLU A 114 18.20 -16.57 3.24
C GLU A 114 19.56 -17.08 2.77
N ILE A 115 20.39 -16.21 2.17
CA ILE A 115 21.75 -16.57 1.75
C ILE A 115 22.61 -16.96 2.95
N LYS A 116 22.56 -16.19 4.05
CA LYS A 116 23.30 -16.52 5.29
C LYS A 116 22.84 -17.84 5.89
N LEU A 117 21.53 -18.11 5.88
CA LEU A 117 20.97 -19.37 6.40
C LEU A 117 21.42 -20.56 5.56
N LYS A 118 21.39 -20.45 4.22
CA LYS A 118 21.89 -21.47 3.30
C LYS A 118 23.37 -21.78 3.56
N ARG A 119 24.22 -20.75 3.71
CA ARG A 119 25.65 -20.91 4.03
C ARG A 119 25.90 -21.59 5.38
N LYS A 120 25.12 -21.27 6.41
CA LYS A 120 25.21 -21.94 7.71
C LYS A 120 24.80 -23.41 7.64
N ASN A 121 23.73 -23.72 6.92
CA ASN A 121 23.25 -25.09 6.77
C ASN A 121 24.18 -25.94 5.92
N SER A 122 24.78 -25.38 4.85
CA SER A 122 25.80 -26.08 4.06
C SER A 122 27.08 -26.36 4.86
N ASN A 123 27.53 -25.42 5.70
CA ASN A 123 28.70 -25.64 6.55
C ASN A 123 28.43 -26.68 7.66
N LYS A 124 27.20 -26.73 8.18
CA LYS A 124 26.79 -27.70 9.21
C LYS A 124 26.62 -29.12 8.65
N ALA A 125 26.27 -29.26 7.37
CA ALA A 125 26.22 -30.54 6.67
C ALA A 125 27.64 -31.13 6.49
N ILE A 126 28.61 -30.29 6.11
CA ILE A 126 30.02 -30.70 5.93
C ILE A 126 30.65 -31.17 7.27
N THR A 127 30.31 -30.55 8.40
CA THR A 127 30.86 -30.93 9.71
C THR A 127 30.26 -32.20 10.33
N ASN A 128 29.12 -32.69 9.81
CA ASN A 128 28.47 -33.89 10.33
C ASN A 128 28.83 -35.17 9.55
N GLU A 129 29.62 -35.05 8.48
CA GLU A 129 30.12 -36.17 7.66
C GLU A 129 31.59 -36.54 7.97
N VAL A 130 32.14 -36.06 9.09
CA VAL A 130 33.49 -36.40 9.60
C VAL A 130 33.38 -37.18 10.90
#